data_AF-A0A8X7PFY4-F1
#
_entry.id   AF-A0A8X7PFY4-F1
#
_cell.length_a   1.000
_cell.length_b   1.000
_cell.length_c   1.000
_cell.angle_alpha   90.00
_cell.angle_beta   90.00
_cell.angle_gamma   90.00
#
_symmetry.space_group_name_H-M   'P 1'
#
loop_
_entity.id
_entity.type
_entity.pdbx_description
1 polymer ?
#
loop_
_entity_poly.entity_id
_entity_poly.type
_entity_poly.pdbx_seq_one_letter_code
_entity_poly.pdbx_strand_id
1 'polypeptide(L)'
;MGVIVLLLLHSIFYTAFCFKDGLLPNGDFELGPHHTDMKGTQVMNKTAIPSWEVSGFVEYIPSGHKQGDMILVVPKGAFAVRLGNEASIKQKINVKKALTIPSRSVRLERAHRTSG
;
A
#
# COMPACT_ATOMS: atom_id res chain seq x y z
N MET A 1 -36.62 22.41 -6.59
CA MET A 1 -35.61 21.86 -7.51
C MET A 1 -34.17 22.06 -7.02
N GLY A 2 -33.73 23.27 -6.67
CA GLY A 2 -32.33 23.52 -6.27
C GLY A 2 -31.85 22.77 -5.01
N VAL A 3 -32.70 22.63 -3.98
CA VAL A 3 -32.35 21.92 -2.73
C VAL A 3 -32.15 20.43 -2.96
N ILE A 4 -32.98 19.82 -3.81
CA ILE A 4 -32.88 18.39 -4.16
C ILE A 4 -31.59 18.14 -4.96
N VAL A 5 -31.25 19.03 -5.90
CA VAL A 5 -29.98 18.95 -6.65
C VAL A 5 -28.78 19.09 -5.73
N LEU A 6 -28.83 20.00 -4.74
CA LEU A 6 -27.75 20.16 -3.77
C LEU A 6 -27.57 18.91 -2.89
N LEU A 7 -28.66 18.30 -2.42
CA LEU A 7 -28.61 17.08 -1.61
C LEU A 7 -28.09 15.88 -2.41
N LEU A 8 -28.45 15.78 -3.70
CA LEU A 8 -27.95 14.74 -4.60
C LEU A 8 -26.44 14.90 -4.86
N LEU A 9 -25.97 16.13 -5.12
CA LEU A 9 -24.54 16.41 -5.29
C LEU A 9 -23.74 16.11 -4.02
N HIS A 10 -24.29 16.48 -2.86
CA HIS A 10 -23.69 16.21 -1.56
C HIS A 10 -23.61 14.70 -1.30
N SER A 11 -24.68 13.95 -1.57
CA SER A 11 -24.70 12.49 -1.42
C SER A 11 -23.66 11.80 -2.32
N ILE A 12 -23.53 12.22 -3.59
CA ILE A 12 -22.55 11.67 -4.54
C ILE A 12 -21.12 11.95 -4.03
N PHE A 13 -20.83 13.16 -3.57
CA PHE A 13 -19.54 13.50 -2.96
C PHE A 13 -19.22 12.66 -1.72
N TYR A 14 -20.20 12.41 -0.85
CA TYR A 14 -20.01 11.58 0.35
C TYR A 14 -19.78 10.10 0.01
N THR A 15 -20.51 9.55 -0.95
CA THR A 15 -20.31 8.16 -1.38
C THR A 15 -18.94 7.93 -2.01
N ALA A 16 -18.46 8.85 -2.87
CA ALA A 16 -17.12 8.78 -3.46
C ALA A 16 -16.01 8.86 -2.39
N PHE A 17 -16.26 9.51 -1.26
CA PHE A 17 -15.31 9.59 -0.15
C PHE A 17 -15.34 8.37 0.78
N CYS A 18 -16.48 7.64 0.82
CA CYS A 18 -16.68 6.48 1.68
C CYS A 18 -15.91 5.24 1.20
N PHE A 19 -15.71 5.09 -0.12
CA PHE A 19 -14.97 3.97 -0.72
C PHE A 19 -13.46 4.20 -0.84
N LYS A 20 -12.83 4.80 0.18
CA LYS A 20 -11.37 4.65 0.34
C LYS A 20 -11.10 3.34 1.07
N ASP A 21 -11.45 2.23 0.43
CA ASP A 21 -11.15 0.89 0.93
C ASP A 21 -9.66 0.78 1.22
N GLY A 22 -9.31 0.61 2.50
CA GLY A 22 -8.17 -0.18 3.00
C GLY A 22 -6.76 0.06 2.45
N LEU A 23 -6.54 1.05 1.59
CA LEU A 23 -5.27 1.33 0.95
C LEU A 23 -4.41 2.16 1.90
N LEU A 24 -3.19 1.67 2.13
CA LEU A 24 -2.16 2.43 2.82
C LEU A 24 -2.01 3.81 2.16
N PRO A 25 -1.81 4.91 2.91
CA PRO A 25 -1.52 6.21 2.31
C PRO A 25 -0.36 6.10 1.33
N ASN A 26 -0.60 6.50 0.07
CA ASN A 26 0.33 6.36 -1.05
C ASN A 26 0.86 4.91 -1.22
N GLY A 27 0.02 3.90 -0.96
CA GLY A 27 0.39 2.49 -1.03
C GLY A 27 0.59 1.95 -2.45
N ASP A 28 0.14 2.69 -3.45
CA ASP A 28 0.32 2.44 -4.87
C ASP A 28 1.48 3.23 -5.48
N PHE A 29 2.14 4.10 -4.70
CA PHE A 29 3.32 4.89 -5.10
C PHE A 29 3.08 5.88 -6.24
N GLU A 30 1.84 6.31 -6.49
CA GLU A 30 1.56 7.30 -7.54
C GLU A 30 1.96 8.73 -7.14
N LEU A 31 2.19 8.98 -5.84
CA LEU A 31 2.82 10.21 -5.37
C LEU A 31 4.32 9.98 -5.19
N GLY A 32 5.10 10.61 -6.06
CA GLY A 32 6.55 10.46 -6.10
C GLY A 32 7.35 11.47 -5.25
N PRO A 33 8.67 11.25 -5.15
CA PRO A 33 9.60 12.17 -4.51
C PRO A 33 9.85 13.44 -5.32
N HIS A 34 10.35 14.49 -4.65
CA HIS A 34 10.79 15.70 -5.35
C HIS A 34 12.08 15.43 -6.14
N HIS A 35 12.28 16.15 -7.25
CA HIS A 35 13.46 15.98 -8.11
C HIS A 35 14.78 16.17 -7.37
N THR A 36 14.83 17.04 -6.35
CA THR A 36 16.04 17.28 -5.54
C THR A 36 16.36 16.15 -4.58
N ASP A 37 15.40 15.27 -4.28
CA ASP A 37 15.59 14.08 -3.45
C ASP A 37 15.95 12.84 -4.27
N MET A 38 16.26 13.02 -5.56
CA MET A 38 16.50 11.95 -6.52
C MET A 38 17.86 12.10 -7.22
N LYS A 39 18.52 10.96 -7.49
CA LYS A 39 19.67 10.87 -8.39
C LYS A 39 19.35 9.85 -9.49
N GLY A 40 18.84 10.33 -10.62
CA GLY A 40 18.23 9.46 -11.61
C GLY A 40 16.96 8.83 -11.03
N THR A 41 16.90 7.50 -10.99
CA THR A 41 15.81 6.74 -10.33
C THR A 41 16.07 6.53 -8.84
N GLN A 42 17.29 6.73 -8.34
CA GLN A 42 17.64 6.47 -6.96
C GLN A 42 17.08 7.54 -6.03
N VAL A 43 16.40 7.11 -4.97
CA VAL A 43 15.90 7.97 -3.89
C VAL A 43 17.04 8.24 -2.91
N MET A 44 17.35 9.53 -2.71
CA MET A 44 18.49 9.96 -1.90
C MET A 44 18.11 10.30 -0.46
N ASN A 45 16.87 10.73 -0.23
CA ASN A 45 16.40 11.16 1.08
C ASN A 45 15.43 10.14 1.68
N LYS A 46 15.59 9.86 2.98
CA LYS A 46 14.84 8.82 3.70
C LYS A 46 13.33 9.05 3.69
N THR A 47 12.88 10.29 3.63
CA THR A 47 11.45 10.66 3.65
C THR A 47 10.99 11.27 2.33
N ALA A 48 11.70 11.00 1.24
CA ALA A 48 11.40 11.59 -0.06
C ALA A 48 10.06 11.11 -0.63
N ILE A 49 9.73 9.83 -0.44
CA ILE A 49 8.48 9.25 -0.93
C ILE A 49 7.37 9.60 0.07
N PRO A 50 6.31 10.30 -0.35
CA PRO A 50 5.22 10.68 0.53
C PRO A 50 4.64 9.50 1.30
N SER A 51 4.50 9.64 2.62
CA SER A 51 3.98 8.64 3.56
C SER A 51 4.86 7.42 3.81
N TRP A 52 6.08 7.36 3.26
CA TRP A 52 7.00 6.25 3.42
C TRP A 52 8.37 6.71 3.92
N GLU A 53 9.03 5.87 4.71
CA GLU A 53 10.43 6.03 5.09
C GLU A 53 11.25 4.90 4.42
N VAL A 54 12.35 5.27 3.77
CA VAL A 54 13.23 4.34 3.05
C VAL A 54 14.58 4.19 3.74
N SER A 55 15.19 3.01 3.57
CA SER A 55 16.55 2.71 4.00
C SER A 55 17.23 1.79 2.98
N GLY A 56 18.55 1.96 2.81
CA GLY A 56 19.33 1.23 1.80
C GLY A 56 19.14 1.79 0.39
N PHE A 57 19.40 0.96 -0.63
CA PHE A 57 19.27 1.35 -2.03
C PHE A 57 17.82 1.21 -2.50
N VAL A 58 17.16 2.34 -2.72
CA VAL A 58 15.77 2.38 -3.15
C VAL A 58 15.65 3.23 -4.41
N GLU A 59 14.88 2.74 -5.38
CA GLU A 59 14.59 3.48 -6.60
C GLU A 59 13.09 3.68 -6.79
N TYR A 60 12.75 4.84 -7.34
CA TYR A 60 11.42 5.19 -7.81
C TYR A 60 11.41 5.13 -9.34
N ILE A 61 10.63 4.21 -9.90
CA ILE A 61 10.68 3.89 -11.33
C ILE A 61 9.31 4.09 -11.99
N PRO A 62 9.27 4.65 -13.20
CA PRO A 62 8.05 4.67 -14.01
C PRO A 62 7.78 3.29 -14.62
N SER A 63 6.52 3.05 -14.99
CA SER A 63 6.14 1.89 -15.78
C SER A 63 6.87 1.86 -17.12
N GLY A 64 7.28 0.67 -17.55
CA GLY A 64 8.07 0.51 -18.77
C GLY A 64 9.56 0.84 -18.61
N HIS A 65 10.03 1.09 -17.38
CA HIS A 65 11.46 1.29 -17.12
C HIS A 65 12.28 0.08 -17.58
N LYS A 66 13.40 0.34 -18.26
CA LYS A 66 14.28 -0.71 -18.81
C LYS A 66 15.48 -0.95 -17.89
N GLN A 67 15.76 -2.22 -17.64
CA GLN A 67 17.00 -2.67 -17.00
C GLN A 67 17.74 -3.60 -17.98
N GLY A 68 18.74 -3.06 -18.67
CA GLY A 68 19.31 -3.70 -19.86
C GLY A 68 18.23 -3.86 -20.93
N ASP A 69 18.08 -5.07 -21.46
CA ASP A 69 17.06 -5.39 -22.46
C ASP A 69 15.69 -5.74 -21.85
N MET A 70 15.60 -5.84 -20.52
CA MET A 70 14.36 -6.22 -19.82
C MET A 70 13.52 -4.98 -19.48
N ILE A 71 12.20 -5.09 -19.65
CA ILE A 71 11.24 -4.07 -19.23
C ILE A 71 10.65 -4.49 -17.88
N LEU A 72 10.71 -3.60 -16.89
CA LEU A 72 10.04 -3.78 -15.61
C LEU A 72 8.56 -3.42 -15.75
N VAL A 73 7.71 -4.42 -15.53
CA VAL A 73 6.26 -4.26 -15.56
C VAL A 73 5.79 -3.80 -14.19
N VAL A 74 5.13 -2.65 -14.15
CA VAL A 74 4.39 -2.19 -12.98
C VAL A 74 3.00 -2.83 -13.02
N PRO A 75 2.61 -3.66 -12.03
CA PRO A 75 1.35 -4.40 -12.10
C PRO A 75 0.11 -3.51 -12.10
N LYS A 76 0.20 -2.32 -11.50
CA LYS A 76 -0.89 -1.34 -11.39
C LYS A 76 -0.30 0.06 -11.26
N GLY A 77 -0.87 1.02 -11.99
CA GLY A 77 -0.44 2.42 -11.91
C GLY A 77 0.71 2.77 -12.85
N ALA A 78 1.24 3.98 -12.70
CA ALA A 78 2.33 4.52 -13.51
C ALA A 78 3.69 4.36 -12.83
N PHE A 79 3.75 4.09 -11.52
CA PHE A 79 5.00 4.08 -10.78
C PHE A 79 5.14 2.87 -9.84
N ALA A 80 6.38 2.57 -9.48
CA ALA A 80 6.70 1.57 -8.48
C ALA A 80 7.98 1.94 -7.73
N VAL A 81 8.15 1.31 -6.57
CA VAL A 81 9.40 1.32 -5.80
C VAL A 81 10.14 0.01 -6.01
N ARG A 82 11.42 0.10 -6.36
CA ARG A 82 12.33 -1.04 -6.45
C ARG A 82 13.31 -1.00 -5.28
N LEU A 83 13.45 -2.13 -4.60
CA LEU A 83 14.36 -2.31 -3.48
C LEU A 83 15.61 -3.06 -3.93
N GLY A 84 16.78 -2.51 -3.59
CA GLY A 84 18.04 -3.24 -3.69
C GLY A 84 18.20 -4.25 -2.57
N ASN A 85 19.34 -4.96 -2.56
CA ASN A 85 19.66 -5.88 -1.47
C ASN A 85 19.69 -5.13 -0.13
N GLU A 86 19.09 -5.73 0.90
CA GLU A 86 19.00 -5.16 2.26
C GLU A 86 18.30 -3.79 2.36
N ALA A 87 17.61 -3.35 1.30
CA ALA A 87 16.81 -2.14 1.35
C ALA A 87 15.44 -2.41 2.00
N SER A 88 14.86 -1.37 2.59
CA SER A 88 13.52 -1.43 3.17
C SER A 88 12.74 -0.15 2.93
N ILE A 89 11.42 -0.31 2.90
CA ILE A 89 10.45 0.78 2.88
C ILE A 89 9.40 0.49 3.96
N LYS A 90 9.08 1.48 4.78
CA LYS A 90 8.16 1.32 5.91
C LYS A 90 7.26 2.53 6.08
N GLN A 91 6.07 2.30 6.62
CA GLN A 91 5.11 3.34 6.97
C GLN A 91 4.60 3.06 8.39
N LYS A 92 4.43 4.12 9.16
CA LYS A 92 3.77 4.03 10.47
C LYS A 92 2.28 4.31 10.30
N ILE A 93 1.45 3.31 10.56
CA ILE A 93 -0.01 3.42 10.48
C ILE A 93 -0.66 3.42 11.86
N ASN A 94 -1.65 4.28 12.05
CA ASN A 94 -2.52 4.26 13.23
C ASN A 94 -3.74 3.41 12.92
N VAL A 95 -3.81 2.21 13.49
CA VAL A 95 -4.96 1.32 13.34
C VAL A 95 -5.96 1.56 14.46
N LYS A 96 -7.26 1.66 14.13
CA LYS A 96 -8.32 1.53 15.13
C LYS A 96 -8.50 0.05 15.44
N LYS A 97 -8.53 -0.34 16.72
CA LYS A 97 -8.88 -1.72 17.12
C LYS A 97 -10.27 -2.05 16.57
N ALA A 98 -10.34 -2.99 15.64
CA ALA A 98 -11.59 -3.67 15.33
C ALA A 98 -11.89 -4.69 16.44
N LEU A 99 -13.17 -4.95 16.70
CA LEU A 99 -13.66 -5.90 17.70
C LEU A 99 -13.00 -7.27 17.46
N THR A 100 -12.13 -7.71 18.37
CA THR A 100 -11.52 -9.03 18.35
C THR A 100 -12.61 -10.07 18.57
N ILE A 101 -13.05 -10.76 17.51
CA ILE A 101 -13.81 -11.99 17.66
C ILE A 101 -12.83 -13.04 18.21
N PRO A 102 -13.06 -13.63 19.40
CA PRO A 102 -12.14 -14.60 19.97
C PRO A 102 -12.01 -15.80 19.04
N SER A 103 -10.78 -16.06 18.57
CA SER A 103 -10.47 -17.24 17.78
C SER A 103 -10.67 -18.48 18.65
N ARG A 104 -11.66 -19.30 18.32
CA ARG A 104 -11.95 -20.55 19.04
C ARG A 104 -11.06 -21.64 18.48
N SER A 105 -10.01 -22.02 19.22
CA SER A 105 -9.18 -23.19 18.86
C SER A 105 -9.98 -24.46 19.10
N VAL A 106 -10.36 -25.17 18.03
CA VAL A 106 -10.94 -26.52 18.13
C VAL A 106 -9.79 -27.53 18.19
N ARG A 107 -9.63 -28.18 19.35
CA ARG A 107 -8.68 -29.28 19.53
C ARG A 107 -9.38 -30.59 19.15
N LEU A 108 -8.84 -31.31 18.16
CA LEU A 108 -9.28 -32.66 17.85
C LEU A 108 -8.61 -33.65 18.81
N GLU A 109 -9.39 -34.22 19.73
CA GLU A 109 -9.00 -35.41 20.50
C GLU A 109 -9.19 -36.64 19.60
N ARG A 110 -8.13 -37.46 19.44
CA ARG A 110 -8.25 -38.76 18.76
C ARG A 110 -8.92 -39.74 19.71
N ALA A 111 -9.97 -40.41 19.23
CA ALA A 111 -10.55 -41.54 19.94
C ALA A 111 -9.54 -42.69 20.00
N HIS A 112 -9.05 -42.99 21.20
CA HIS A 112 -8.23 -44.17 21.46
C HIS A 112 -9.16 -45.38 21.49
N ARG A 113 -9.15 -46.20 20.43
CA ARG A 113 -9.84 -47.49 20.41
C ARG A 113 -9.01 -48.47 21.24
N THR A 114 -9.49 -48.82 22.43
CA THR A 114 -8.97 -49.97 23.17
C THR A 114 -9.31 -51.24 22.39
N SER A 115 -8.31 -52.07 22.16
CA SER A 115 -8.44 -53.41 21.59
C SER A 115 -7.61 -54.34 22.45
N GLY A 116 -8.26 -55.31 23.09
CA GLY A 116 -7.63 -56.42 23.81
C GLY A 116 -7.42 -56.15 25.28
#